data_AF-A0A946TKM3-F1
#
_entry.id   AF-A0A946TKM3-F1
#
_cell.length_a   1.000
_cell.length_b   1.000
_cell.length_c   1.000
_cell.angle_alpha   90.00
_cell.angle_beta   90.00
_cell.angle_gamma   90.00
#
_symmetry.space_group_name_H-M   'P 1'
#
loop_
_entity.id
_entity.type
_entity.pdbx_description
1 polymer ?
#
loop_
_entity_poly.entity_id
_entity_poly.type
_entity_poly.pdbx_seq_one_letter_code
_entity_poly.pdbx_strand_id
1 'polypeptide(L)'
;MKELTLDSKRKIKLKEMSVDDIDFCNDLPQMRYENDQVVAITNLSKARTAWIRKGVEGGDDKFIKGLSEEEKNEISLAVQEYQRLGE
;
A
#
# COMPACT_ATOMS: atom_id res chain seq x y z
N MET A 1 11.28 10.27 -6.59
CA MET A 1 10.28 10.84 -5.65
C MET A 1 9.22 11.58 -6.44
N LYS A 2 7.93 11.33 -6.15
CA LYS A 2 6.79 11.92 -6.87
C LYS A 2 5.81 12.53 -5.85
N GLU A 3 5.40 13.78 -6.06
CA GLU A 3 4.35 14.41 -5.27
C GLU A 3 2.97 14.06 -5.82
N LEU A 4 2.03 13.72 -4.94
CA LEU A 4 0.65 13.41 -5.28
C LEU A 4 -0.30 14.21 -4.36
N THR A 5 -1.34 14.78 -4.94
CA THR A 5 -2.44 15.38 -4.19
C THR A 5 -3.62 14.41 -4.22
N LEU A 6 -4.06 13.98 -3.04
CA LEU A 6 -5.18 13.08 -2.88
C LEU A 6 -6.51 13.78 -3.16
N ASP A 7 -7.58 13.00 -3.34
CA ASP A 7 -8.95 13.52 -3.43
C ASP A 7 -9.33 14.36 -2.20
N SER A 8 -8.83 13.96 -1.02
CA SER A 8 -8.96 14.70 0.24
C SER A 8 -8.20 16.04 0.29
N LYS A 9 -7.51 16.41 -0.81
CA LYS A 9 -6.59 17.55 -0.94
C LYS A 9 -5.33 17.44 -0.08
N ARG A 10 -5.13 16.34 0.63
CA ARG A 10 -3.87 16.04 1.32
C ARG A 10 -2.76 15.83 0.28
N LYS A 11 -1.60 16.41 0.52
CA LYS A 11 -0.40 16.19 -0.30
C LYS A 11 0.48 15.13 0.33
N ILE A 12 0.96 14.20 -0.48
CA ILE A 12 1.88 13.15 -0.06
C ILE A 12 3.05 13.05 -1.04
N LYS A 13 4.15 12.47 -0.57
CA LYS A 13 5.34 12.21 -1.37
C LYS A 13 5.58 10.71 -1.45
N LEU A 14 5.56 10.18 -2.67
CA LEU A 14 5.89 8.81 -2.97
C LEU A 14 7.41 8.68 -3.10
N LYS A 15 7.96 7.63 -2.50
CA LYS A 15 9.38 7.26 -2.60
C LYS A 15 9.53 5.90 -3.27
N GLU A 16 10.65 5.72 -3.93
CA GLU A 16 11.01 4.44 -4.55
C GLU A 16 11.21 3.39 -3.45
N MET A 17 10.74 2.18 -3.71
CA MET A 17 10.87 1.03 -2.81
C MET A 17 11.96 0.09 -3.35
N SER A 18 12.65 -0.60 -2.45
CA SER A 18 13.50 -1.70 -2.85
C SER A 18 12.67 -2.87 -3.38
N VAL A 19 13.29 -3.76 -4.17
CA VAL A 19 12.63 -5.00 -4.62
C VAL A 19 12.17 -5.84 -3.43
N ASP A 20 13.00 -5.98 -2.38
CA ASP A 20 12.63 -6.67 -1.14
C ASP A 20 11.40 -6.05 -0.45
N ASP A 21 11.26 -4.72 -0.49
CA ASP A 21 10.10 -4.04 0.08
C ASP A 21 8.82 -4.29 -0.73
N ILE A 22 8.95 -4.39 -2.06
CA ILE A 22 7.85 -4.69 -2.98
C ILE A 22 7.40 -6.14 -2.78
N ASP A 23 8.34 -7.08 -2.79
CA ASP A 23 8.08 -8.50 -2.56
C ASP A 23 7.41 -8.73 -1.21
N PHE A 24 7.93 -8.11 -0.15
CA PHE A 24 7.31 -8.14 1.17
C PHE A 24 5.85 -7.69 1.13
N CYS A 25 5.53 -6.62 0.42
CA CYS A 25 4.16 -6.12 0.33
C CYS A 25 3.25 -7.06 -0.48
N ASN A 26 3.76 -7.66 -1.55
CA ASN A 26 3.05 -8.61 -2.40
C ASN A 26 2.80 -9.97 -1.72
N ASP A 27 3.67 -10.38 -0.80
CA ASP A 27 3.56 -11.64 -0.05
C ASP A 27 2.61 -11.56 1.16
N LEU A 28 2.21 -10.36 1.58
CA LEU A 28 1.33 -10.19 2.74
C LEU A 28 -0.09 -10.74 2.54
N PRO A 29 -0.79 -10.49 1.41
CA PRO A 29 -2.06 -11.12 1.11
C PRO A 29 -1.96 -12.64 1.11
N GLN A 30 -2.89 -13.32 1.76
CA GLN A 30 -2.94 -14.77 1.78
C GLN A 30 -4.27 -15.26 1.21
N MET A 31 -4.20 -16.17 0.24
CA MET A 31 -5.37 -16.85 -0.29
C MET A 31 -5.75 -17.99 0.65
N ARG A 32 -6.98 -17.98 1.14
CA ARG A 32 -7.55 -19.08 1.92
C ARG A 32 -8.37 -19.96 0.99
N TYR A 33 -8.05 -21.25 1.01
CA TYR A 33 -8.73 -22.26 0.21
C TYR A 33 -9.58 -23.17 1.10
N GLU A 34 -10.76 -23.55 0.62
CA GLU A 34 -11.53 -24.68 1.13
C GLU A 34 -12.00 -25.53 -0.05
N ASN A 35 -11.74 -26.84 -0.01
CA ASN A 35 -12.05 -27.78 -1.10
C ASN A 35 -11.54 -27.30 -2.48
N ASP A 36 -10.27 -26.86 -2.53
CA ASP A 36 -9.61 -26.32 -3.73
C ASP A 36 -10.25 -25.05 -4.33
N GLN A 37 -11.17 -24.41 -3.61
CA GLN A 37 -11.75 -23.11 -4.00
C GLN A 37 -11.24 -21.98 -3.10
N VAL A 38 -10.90 -20.84 -3.71
CA VAL A 38 -10.55 -19.63 -2.95
C VAL A 38 -11.82 -19.10 -2.27
N VAL A 39 -11.85 -19.13 -0.94
CA VAL A 39 -12.99 -18.67 -0.15
C VAL A 39 -12.79 -17.27 0.42
N ALA A 40 -11.55 -16.85 0.63
CA ALA A 40 -11.22 -15.53 1.16
C ALA A 40 -9.80 -15.11 0.83
N ILE A 41 -9.56 -13.80 0.76
CA ILE A 41 -8.21 -13.21 0.78
C ILE A 41 -8.05 -12.49 2.11
N THR A 42 -7.07 -12.91 2.91
CA THR A 42 -6.80 -12.33 4.23
C THR A 42 -5.62 -11.35 4.15
N ASN A 43 -5.39 -10.60 5.23
CA ASN A 43 -4.28 -9.64 5.39
C ASN A 43 -4.28 -8.42 4.46
N LEU A 44 -5.35 -8.13 3.73
CA LEU A 44 -5.44 -6.97 2.85
C LEU A 44 -5.17 -5.64 3.58
N SER A 45 -5.69 -5.45 4.79
CA SER A 45 -5.42 -4.27 5.61
C SER A 45 -3.94 -4.14 6.02
N LYS A 46 -3.27 -5.28 6.22
CA LYS A 46 -1.84 -5.34 6.55
C LYS A 46 -1.00 -4.98 5.33
N ALA A 47 -1.34 -5.55 4.16
CA ALA A 47 -0.71 -5.22 2.90
C ALA A 47 -0.83 -3.72 2.58
N ARG A 48 -2.03 -3.15 2.69
CA ARG A 48 -2.27 -1.72 2.49
C ARG A 48 -1.41 -0.85 3.43
N THR A 49 -1.34 -1.23 4.70
CA THR A 49 -0.50 -0.53 5.69
C THR A 49 0.99 -0.61 5.34
N ALA A 50 1.46 -1.76 4.86
CA ALA A 50 2.85 -1.96 4.44
C ALA A 50 3.21 -1.10 3.22
N TRP A 51 2.34 -1.09 2.20
CA TRP A 51 2.51 -0.23 1.02
C TRP A 51 2.63 1.24 1.39
N ILE A 52 1.77 1.76 2.27
CA ILE A 52 1.84 3.15 2.71
C ILE A 52 3.13 3.41 3.50
N ARG A 53 3.47 2.52 4.44
CA ARG A 53 4.65 2.69 5.31
C ARG A 53 5.96 2.70 4.54
N LYS A 54 6.06 1.85 3.52
CA LYS A 54 7.27 1.67 2.73
C LYS A 54 7.34 2.59 1.53
N GLY A 55 6.20 2.97 0.93
CA GLY A 55 6.16 3.77 -0.29
C GLY A 55 5.92 5.27 -0.09
N VAL A 56 5.60 5.73 1.12
CA VAL A 56 5.37 7.15 1.42
C VAL A 56 6.48 7.71 2.30
N GLU A 57 6.97 8.90 1.96
CA GLU A 57 7.86 9.67 2.82
C GLU A 57 7.13 10.07 4.11
N GLY A 58 7.66 9.68 5.27
CA GLY A 58 6.98 9.89 6.56
C GLY A 58 5.77 8.98 6.80
N GLY A 59 5.71 7.81 6.17
CA GLY A 59 4.65 6.80 6.37
C GLY A 59 4.68 6.11 7.74
N ASP A 60 4.74 6.86 8.85
CA ASP A 60 4.78 6.31 10.21
C ASP A 60 3.36 6.06 10.79
N ASP A 61 3.31 5.49 12.00
CA ASP A 61 2.07 5.17 12.72
C ASP A 61 1.14 6.38 12.89
N LYS A 62 1.68 7.56 13.18
CA LYS A 62 0.89 8.78 13.38
C LYS A 62 0.27 9.22 12.06
N PHE A 63 1.04 9.17 10.97
CA PHE A 63 0.52 9.44 9.63
C PHE A 63 -0.62 8.48 9.27
N ILE A 64 -0.37 7.16 9.36
CA ILE A 64 -1.32 6.14 8.92
C ILE A 64 -2.61 6.14 9.76
N LYS A 65 -2.53 6.40 11.07
CA LYS A 65 -3.70 6.54 11.95
C LYS A 65 -4.53 7.78 11.63
N GLY A 66 -3.91 8.80 11.06
CA GLY A 66 -4.58 10.04 10.64
C GLY A 66 -5.22 9.97 9.25
N LEU A 67 -5.21 8.81 8.59
CA LEU A 67 -5.84 8.61 7.29
C LEU A 67 -7.23 7.97 7.43
N SER A 68 -8.18 8.42 6.60
CA SER A 68 -9.42 7.68 6.38
C SER A 68 -9.16 6.35 5.65
N GLU A 69 -10.13 5.44 5.65
CA GLU A 69 -10.01 4.19 4.89
C GLU A 69 -9.91 4.43 3.38
N GLU A 70 -10.60 5.45 2.88
CA GLU A 70 -10.53 5.89 1.47
C GLU A 70 -9.13 6.41 1.14
N GLU A 71 -8.56 7.28 1.98
CA GLU A 71 -7.19 7.78 1.80
C GLU A 71 -6.19 6.63 1.82
N LYS A 72 -6.33 5.65 2.73
CA LYS A 72 -5.43 4.48 2.75
C LYS A 72 -5.50 3.68 1.45
N ASN A 73 -6.70 3.50 0.90
CA ASN A 73 -6.88 2.77 -0.36
C ASN A 73 -6.23 3.54 -1.51
N GLU A 74 -6.58 4.81 -1.68
CA GLU A 74 -6.04 5.70 -2.72
C GLU A 74 -4.51 5.74 -2.70
N ILE A 75 -3.92 5.99 -1.53
CA ILE A 75 -2.46 6.06 -1.36
C ILE A 75 -1.82 4.71 -1.70
N SER A 76 -2.38 3.59 -1.23
CA SER A 76 -1.78 2.28 -1.47
C SER A 76 -1.78 1.90 -2.96
N LEU A 77 -2.82 2.29 -3.71
CA LEU A 77 -2.89 2.08 -5.15
C LEU A 77 -1.88 2.98 -5.88
N ALA A 78 -1.80 4.25 -5.49
CA ALA A 78 -0.85 5.18 -6.09
C ALA A 78 0.61 4.79 -5.83
N VAL A 79 0.93 4.24 -4.65
CA VAL A 79 2.25 3.67 -4.36
C VAL A 79 2.55 2.50 -5.29
N GLN A 80 1.63 1.54 -5.41
CA GLN A 80 1.80 0.36 -6.27
C GLN A 80 2.02 0.76 -7.73
N GLU A 81 1.20 1.68 -8.26
CA GLU A 81 1.37 2.21 -9.60
C GLU A 81 2.72 2.91 -9.78
N TYR A 82 3.15 3.70 -8.79
CA TYR A 82 4.43 4.38 -8.84
C TYR A 82 5.62 3.41 -8.91
N GLN A 83 5.59 2.28 -8.20
CA GLN A 83 6.66 1.28 -8.27
C GLN A 83 6.65 0.52 -9.60
N ARG A 84 5.46 0.26 -10.17
CA ARG A 84 5.32 -0.45 -11.45
C ARG A 84 5.87 0.32 -12.65
N LEU A 85 6.01 1.64 -12.55
CA LEU A 85 6.62 2.48 -13.60
C LEU A 85 8.14 2.27 -13.74
N GLY A 86 8.77 1.51 -12.84
CA GLY A 86 10.18 1.12 -12.89
C GLY A 86 10.46 -0.32 -13.36
N GLU A 87 9.41 -1.12 -13.62
CA GLU A 87 9.50 -2.41 -14.34
C GLU A 87 9.51 -2.21 -15.85
#